data_AF-A0A524K700-F1
#
_entry.id   AF-A0A524K700-F1
#
_cell.length_a   1.000
_cell.length_b   1.000
_cell.length_c   1.000
_cell.angle_alpha   90.00
_cell.angle_beta   90.00
_cell.angle_gamma   90.00
#
_symmetry.space_group_name_H-M   'P 1'
#
loop_
_entity.id
_entity.type
_entity.pdbx_description
1 polymer ?
#
loop_
_entity_poly.entity_id
_entity_poly.type
_entity_poly.pdbx_seq_one_letter_code
_entity_poly.pdbx_strand_id
1 'polypeptide(L)'
;MIKRITLTLLLLATFFVLPVHAETSKLKIYVFYSQDCIHGATEEVFLNELAAKDPTLEILRFEVVYDKENQKLMKKVGDLVGSPINTVPTVFIGRHRIVGFTEGTTDVDIVDSIQDTKEHPVRDMIGEMLGLVKPGTGTVDYTGSSIITLPFIGRINMATVSIPLVAIVLGILDGFNPCAMWTLLFLIGMLFRMEDKKKMWILGGSFLFASAAMYFLFMLSWLNITVFFGSISYIRLGIAAIAIIGGIFNFRSFLNAPKDGCELVDDDKRKKLKKQVLTVANQP
;
A
#
# COMPACT_ATOMS: atom_id res chain seq x y z
N MET A 1 40.88 -63.37 16.45
CA MET A 1 39.92 -62.39 16.99
C MET A 1 40.36 -60.95 16.73
N ILE A 2 41.61 -60.58 17.03
CA ILE A 2 42.18 -59.23 16.84
C ILE A 2 42.11 -58.73 15.38
N LYS A 3 42.41 -59.58 14.38
CA LYS A 3 42.32 -59.21 12.94
C LYS A 3 40.90 -58.87 12.45
N ARG A 4 39.86 -59.44 13.08
CA ARG A 4 38.46 -59.11 12.73
C ARG A 4 38.06 -57.77 13.33
N ILE A 5 38.51 -57.49 14.55
CA ILE A 5 38.27 -56.21 15.24
C ILE A 5 38.95 -55.05 14.51
N THR A 6 40.21 -55.20 14.09
CA THR A 6 40.91 -54.16 13.32
C THR A 6 40.28 -53.92 11.96
N LEU A 7 39.76 -54.95 11.28
CA LEU A 7 39.06 -54.77 10.00
C LEU A 7 37.74 -54.03 10.19
N THR A 8 36.95 -54.34 11.23
CA THR A 8 35.74 -53.56 11.56
C THR A 8 36.04 -52.13 11.98
N LEU A 9 37.13 -51.87 12.71
CA LEU A 9 37.53 -50.51 13.09
C LEU A 9 37.98 -49.69 11.87
N LEU A 10 38.67 -50.32 10.93
CA LEU A 10 39.08 -49.69 9.67
C LEU A 10 37.85 -49.38 8.78
N LEU A 11 36.87 -50.29 8.73
CA LEU A 11 35.63 -50.11 7.97
C LEU A 11 34.69 -49.06 8.60
N LEU A 12 34.69 -48.93 9.93
CA LEU A 12 33.95 -47.91 10.65
C LEU A 12 34.62 -46.53 10.51
N ALA A 13 35.95 -46.49 10.47
CA ALA A 13 36.70 -45.26 10.25
C ALA A 13 36.53 -44.72 8.83
N THR A 14 36.45 -45.59 7.81
CA THR A 14 36.18 -45.14 6.42
C THR A 14 34.75 -44.65 6.21
N PHE A 15 33.78 -45.10 7.01
CA PHE A 15 32.40 -44.59 6.95
C PHE A 15 32.24 -43.20 7.60
N PHE A 16 33.19 -42.78 8.45
CA PHE A 16 33.12 -41.51 9.18
C PHE A 16 33.80 -40.32 8.47
N VAL A 17 34.44 -40.54 7.31
CA VAL A 17 35.16 -39.50 6.56
C VAL A 17 34.46 -39.07 5.26
N LEU A 18 33.16 -39.36 5.11
CA LEU A 18 32.41 -38.72 4.03
C LEU A 18 32.30 -37.22 4.36
N PRO A 19 32.88 -36.33 3.54
CA PRO A 19 32.68 -34.91 3.72
C PRO A 19 31.21 -34.63 3.43
N VAL A 20 30.41 -34.44 4.49
CA VAL A 20 29.08 -33.84 4.38
C VAL A 20 29.30 -32.44 3.84
N HIS A 21 29.18 -32.29 2.51
CA HIS A 21 29.08 -30.99 1.89
C HIS A 21 27.71 -30.45 2.25
N ALA A 22 27.64 -29.72 3.37
CA ALA A 22 26.55 -28.80 3.59
C ALA A 22 26.67 -27.74 2.50
N GLU A 23 25.89 -27.89 1.42
CA GLU A 23 25.68 -26.85 0.43
C GLU A 23 24.96 -25.73 1.17
N THR A 24 25.72 -24.74 1.65
CA THR A 24 25.18 -23.54 2.29
C THR A 24 24.39 -22.78 1.23
N SER A 25 23.08 -23.06 1.13
CA SER A 25 22.21 -22.35 0.22
C SER A 25 22.17 -20.90 0.65
N LYS A 26 22.78 -20.01 -0.14
CA LYS A 26 22.72 -18.58 0.11
C LYS A 26 21.26 -18.12 0.04
N LEU A 27 20.89 -17.19 0.92
CA LEU A 27 19.61 -16.52 0.86
C LEU A 27 19.61 -15.60 -0.36
N LYS A 28 18.72 -15.89 -1.31
CA LYS A 28 18.59 -15.12 -2.54
C LYS A 28 17.67 -13.92 -2.34
N ILE A 29 18.11 -12.76 -2.81
CA ILE A 29 17.37 -11.50 -2.79
C ILE A 29 17.18 -11.05 -4.24
N TYR A 30 15.95 -10.81 -4.66
CA TYR A 30 15.63 -10.46 -6.04
C TYR A 30 15.26 -8.98 -6.12
N VAL A 31 16.03 -8.21 -6.89
CA VAL A 31 15.91 -6.76 -7.00
C VAL A 31 15.56 -6.39 -8.43
N PHE A 32 14.36 -5.85 -8.64
CA PHE A 32 13.95 -5.29 -9.92
C PHE A 32 14.15 -3.77 -9.87
N TYR A 33 15.03 -3.24 -10.71
CA TYR A 33 15.46 -1.84 -10.65
C TYR A 33 15.55 -1.19 -12.04
N SER A 34 15.76 0.13 -12.05
CA SER A 34 16.07 0.92 -13.23
C SER A 34 17.28 1.79 -12.96
N GLN A 35 18.14 1.97 -13.96
CA GLN A 35 19.30 2.87 -13.88
C GLN A 35 18.89 4.34 -13.75
N ASP A 36 17.72 4.71 -14.25
CA ASP A 36 17.19 6.09 -14.20
C ASP A 36 16.39 6.37 -12.91
N CYS A 37 16.41 5.46 -11.93
CA CYS A 37 15.67 5.65 -10.70
C CYS A 37 16.42 6.59 -9.74
N ILE A 38 15.81 7.74 -9.44
CA ILE A 38 16.32 8.76 -8.51
C ILE A 38 16.70 8.15 -7.14
N HIS A 39 15.99 7.12 -6.68
CA HIS A 39 16.21 6.46 -5.39
C HIS A 39 17.02 5.14 -5.51
N GLY A 40 17.31 4.68 -6.73
CA GLY A 40 17.98 3.39 -6.97
C GLY A 40 19.47 3.40 -6.61
N ALA A 41 20.14 4.55 -6.74
CA ALA A 41 21.57 4.66 -6.44
C ALA A 41 21.85 4.46 -4.93
N THR A 42 21.01 5.01 -4.06
CA THR A 42 21.18 4.86 -2.60
C THR A 42 20.89 3.43 -2.15
N GLU A 43 19.85 2.80 -2.71
CA GLU A 43 19.55 1.39 -2.47
C GLU A 43 20.71 0.49 -2.92
N GLU A 44 21.29 0.78 -4.09
CA GLU A 44 22.40 -0.01 -4.63
C GLU A 44 23.62 0.01 -3.70
N VAL A 45 23.98 1.19 -3.17
CA VAL A 45 25.05 1.33 -2.18
C VAL A 45 24.75 0.50 -0.93
N PHE A 46 23.54 0.64 -0.39
CA PHE A 46 23.11 -0.10 0.80
C PHE A 46 23.17 -1.62 0.60
N LEU A 47 22.62 -2.13 -0.51
CA LEU A 47 22.62 -3.56 -0.81
C LEU A 47 24.04 -4.11 -1.04
N ASN A 48 24.94 -3.32 -1.64
CA ASN A 48 26.34 -3.71 -1.81
C ASN A 48 27.07 -3.82 -0.46
N GLU A 49 26.86 -2.87 0.45
CA GLU A 49 27.41 -2.96 1.80
C GLU A 49 26.86 -4.18 2.55
N LEU A 50 25.57 -4.47 2.37
CA LEU A 50 24.91 -5.59 3.04
C LEU A 50 25.48 -6.94 2.56
N ALA A 51 25.64 -7.11 1.24
CA ALA A 51 26.27 -8.29 0.66
C ALA A 51 27.75 -8.45 1.08
N ALA A 52 28.46 -7.34 1.29
CA ALA A 52 29.84 -7.38 1.79
C ALA A 52 29.93 -7.79 3.27
N LYS A 53 28.97 -7.34 4.09
CA LYS A 53 28.87 -7.68 5.52
C LYS A 53 28.41 -9.11 5.76
N ASP A 54 27.58 -9.66 4.87
CA ASP A 54 26.96 -10.97 5.03
C ASP A 54 27.14 -11.87 3.79
N PRO A 55 28.17 -12.75 3.78
CA PRO A 55 28.44 -13.67 2.67
C PRO A 55 27.36 -14.74 2.44
N THR A 56 26.40 -14.87 3.36
CA THR A 56 25.26 -15.80 3.23
C THR A 56 24.17 -15.27 2.30
N LEU A 57 24.26 -14.00 1.88
CA LEU A 57 23.33 -13.36 0.96
C LEU A 57 23.80 -13.45 -0.49
N GLU A 58 22.85 -13.60 -1.40
CA GLU A 58 23.06 -13.54 -2.84
C GLU A 58 22.05 -12.55 -3.44
N ILE A 59 22.53 -11.39 -3.87
CA ILE A 59 21.69 -10.31 -4.41
C ILE A 59 21.68 -10.40 -5.94
N LEU A 60 20.52 -10.75 -6.48
CA LEU A 60 20.25 -10.90 -7.91
C LEU A 60 19.51 -9.66 -8.40
N ARG A 61 20.08 -8.98 -9.39
CA ARG A 61 19.59 -7.69 -9.88
C ARG A 61 19.08 -7.84 -11.31
N PHE A 62 17.90 -7.30 -11.56
CA PHE A 62 17.21 -7.33 -12.85
C PHE A 62 16.87 -5.89 -13.24
N GLU A 63 17.61 -5.35 -14.20
CA GLU A 63 17.31 -4.06 -14.81
C GLU A 63 16.08 -4.23 -15.71
N VAL A 64 15.04 -3.41 -15.56
CA VAL A 64 13.76 -3.62 -16.28
C VAL A 64 13.39 -2.52 -17.27
N VAL A 65 14.15 -1.44 -17.42
CA VAL A 65 13.82 -0.39 -18.40
C VAL A 65 14.43 -0.68 -19.75
N TYR A 66 15.68 -1.13 -19.78
CA TYR A 66 16.46 -1.35 -21.00
C TYR A 66 16.57 -2.83 -21.37
N ASP A 67 16.35 -3.76 -20.43
CA ASP A 67 16.37 -5.20 -20.70
C ASP A 67 14.96 -5.79 -20.89
N LYS A 68 14.65 -6.19 -22.14
CA LYS A 68 13.37 -6.78 -22.52
C LYS A 68 13.12 -8.16 -21.93
N GLU A 69 14.16 -8.94 -21.65
CA GLU A 69 14.01 -10.26 -21.03
C GLU A 69 13.68 -10.12 -19.55
N ASN A 70 14.34 -9.18 -18.87
CA ASN A 70 14.01 -8.86 -17.48
C ASN A 70 12.61 -8.23 -17.33
N GLN A 71 12.12 -7.46 -18.32
CA GLN A 71 10.71 -7.01 -18.34
C GLN A 71 9.73 -8.19 -18.36
N LYS A 72 9.99 -9.19 -19.20
CA LYS A 72 9.17 -10.41 -19.25
C LYS A 72 9.26 -11.18 -17.94
N LEU A 73 10.45 -11.25 -17.34
CA LEU A 73 10.66 -11.90 -16.06
C LEU A 73 9.89 -11.19 -14.94
N MET A 74 10.00 -9.86 -14.86
CA MET A 74 9.28 -9.04 -13.89
C MET A 74 7.78 -9.29 -13.99
N LYS A 75 7.23 -9.37 -15.21
CA LYS A 75 5.83 -9.73 -15.43
C LYS A 75 5.50 -11.12 -14.89
N LYS A 76 6.29 -12.15 -15.23
CA LYS A 76 6.09 -13.53 -14.75
C LYS A 76 6.14 -13.63 -13.23
N VAL A 77 7.09 -12.93 -12.60
CA VAL A 77 7.21 -12.88 -11.14
C VAL A 77 5.98 -12.20 -10.53
N GLY A 78 5.52 -11.08 -11.10
CA GLY A 78 4.28 -10.43 -10.69
C GLY A 78 3.05 -11.34 -10.80
N ASP A 79 2.95 -12.12 -11.88
CA ASP A 79 1.87 -13.09 -12.09
C ASP A 79 1.94 -14.25 -11.07
N LEU A 80 3.14 -14.75 -10.77
CA LEU A 80 3.37 -15.83 -9.79
C LEU A 80 2.98 -15.41 -8.37
N VAL A 81 3.35 -14.21 -7.95
CA VAL A 81 3.02 -13.70 -6.61
C VAL A 81 1.61 -13.11 -6.53
N GLY A 82 0.84 -13.16 -7.63
CA GLY A 82 -0.52 -12.62 -7.71
C GLY A 82 -0.61 -11.10 -7.58
N SER A 83 0.50 -10.38 -7.78
CA SER A 83 0.57 -8.93 -7.63
C SER A 83 1.57 -8.32 -8.62
N PRO A 84 1.12 -7.49 -9.59
CA PRO A 84 2.00 -6.94 -10.61
C PRO A 84 3.06 -5.99 -10.02
N ILE A 85 4.24 -5.97 -10.66
CA ILE A 85 5.34 -5.07 -10.30
C ILE A 85 5.25 -3.84 -11.21
N ASN A 86 4.70 -2.75 -10.66
CA ASN A 86 4.45 -1.50 -11.39
C ASN A 86 5.39 -0.35 -10.97
N THR A 87 6.27 -0.60 -10.00
CA THR A 87 7.11 0.42 -9.38
C THR A 87 8.49 -0.16 -9.12
N VAL A 88 9.52 0.61 -9.40
CA VAL A 88 10.92 0.24 -9.15
C VAL A 88 11.61 1.29 -8.26
N PRO A 89 12.53 0.88 -7.38
CA PRO A 89 12.94 -0.50 -7.15
C PRO A 89 11.86 -1.34 -6.45
N THR A 90 11.83 -2.64 -6.72
CA THR A 90 11.05 -3.62 -5.95
C THR A 90 11.98 -4.77 -5.56
N VAL A 91 12.01 -5.09 -4.27
CA VAL A 91 12.85 -6.13 -3.68
C VAL A 91 11.98 -7.27 -3.15
N PHE A 92 12.35 -8.51 -3.44
CA PHE A 92 11.76 -9.71 -2.88
C PHE A 92 12.77 -10.47 -2.01
N ILE A 93 12.37 -10.78 -0.78
CA ILE A 93 13.17 -11.51 0.21
C ILE A 93 12.23 -12.53 0.88
N GLY A 94 12.39 -13.81 0.54
CA GLY A 94 11.49 -14.86 1.04
C GLY A 94 10.03 -14.56 0.72
N ARG A 95 9.22 -14.34 1.77
CA ARG A 95 7.79 -14.00 1.67
C ARG A 95 7.51 -12.48 1.56
N HIS A 96 8.54 -11.65 1.72
CA HIS A 96 8.41 -10.20 1.80
C HIS A 96 8.62 -9.56 0.43
N ARG A 97 7.78 -8.57 0.14
CA ARG A 97 7.91 -7.67 -1.01
C ARG A 97 8.01 -6.25 -0.51
N ILE A 98 9.08 -5.57 -0.91
CA ILE A 98 9.38 -4.19 -0.53
C ILE A 98 9.39 -3.35 -1.80
N VAL A 99 8.73 -2.19 -1.79
CA VAL A 99 8.56 -1.32 -2.96
C VAL A 99 9.09 0.08 -2.65
N GLY A 100 9.97 0.59 -3.52
CA GLY A 100 10.69 1.84 -3.31
C GLY A 100 11.84 1.69 -2.34
N PHE A 101 12.61 2.77 -2.16
CA PHE A 101 13.68 2.85 -1.17
C PHE A 101 13.71 4.22 -0.50
N THR A 102 13.71 4.24 0.82
CA THR A 102 13.88 5.42 1.66
C THR A 102 14.77 5.07 2.84
N GLU A 103 15.86 5.81 3.01
CA GLU A 103 16.81 5.62 4.11
C GLU A 103 16.16 5.85 5.48
N GLY A 104 16.50 5.03 6.47
CA GLY A 104 15.89 5.03 7.81
C GLY A 104 14.49 4.39 7.90
N THR A 105 13.97 3.84 6.80
CA THR A 105 12.69 3.10 6.77
C THR A 105 12.84 1.81 5.98
N THR A 106 13.10 1.88 4.68
CA THR A 106 13.16 0.70 3.81
C THR A 106 14.40 -0.16 4.07
N ASP A 107 15.52 0.46 4.39
CA ASP A 107 16.75 -0.21 4.83
C ASP A 107 16.50 -1.11 6.06
N VAL A 108 15.74 -0.62 7.04
CA VAL A 108 15.32 -1.39 8.20
C VAL A 108 14.41 -2.55 7.79
N ASP A 109 13.42 -2.28 6.93
CA ASP A 109 12.49 -3.31 6.44
C ASP A 109 13.22 -4.44 5.69
N ILE A 110 14.28 -4.11 4.92
CA ILE A 110 15.13 -5.10 4.22
C ILE A 110 15.87 -5.97 5.23
N VAL A 111 16.51 -5.37 6.24
CA VAL A 111 17.26 -6.12 7.27
C VAL A 111 16.33 -7.03 8.08
N ASP A 112 15.17 -6.52 8.50
CA ASP A 112 14.17 -7.29 9.22
C ASP A 112 13.66 -8.46 8.37
N SER A 113 13.40 -8.23 7.07
CA SER A 113 12.95 -9.28 6.14
C SER A 113 13.99 -10.39 5.94
N ILE A 114 15.27 -10.02 5.92
CA ILE A 114 16.38 -10.98 5.85
C ILE A 114 16.42 -11.82 7.12
N GLN A 115 16.32 -11.18 8.29
CA GLN A 115 16.35 -11.90 9.56
C GLN A 115 15.15 -12.84 9.69
N ASP A 116 13.94 -12.37 9.39
CA ASP A 116 12.74 -13.21 9.39
C ASP A 116 12.86 -14.39 8.44
N THR A 117 13.39 -14.19 7.23
CA THR A 117 13.55 -15.29 6.27
C THR A 117 14.61 -16.31 6.72
N LYS A 118 15.62 -15.87 7.47
CA LYS A 118 16.61 -16.78 8.08
C LYS A 118 16.02 -17.59 9.24
N GLU A 119 15.20 -16.97 10.08
CA GLU A 119 14.54 -17.62 11.22
C GLU A 119 13.38 -18.53 10.78
N HIS A 120 12.66 -18.12 9.72
CA HIS A 120 11.48 -18.80 9.17
C HIS A 120 11.65 -19.08 7.67
N PRO A 121 12.51 -20.06 7.27
CA PRO A 121 12.75 -20.37 5.86
C PRO A 121 11.47 -20.77 5.13
N VAL A 122 11.15 -20.02 4.08
CA VAL A 122 10.04 -20.31 3.17
C VAL A 122 10.54 -20.88 1.86
N ARG A 123 9.63 -21.49 1.12
CA ARG A 123 9.89 -21.90 -0.26
C ARG A 123 10.30 -20.67 -1.10
N ASP A 124 11.30 -20.84 -1.95
CA ASP A 124 11.74 -19.78 -2.87
C ASP A 124 11.10 -19.96 -4.26
N MET A 125 9.83 -19.57 -4.40
CA MET A 125 9.11 -19.69 -5.67
C MET A 125 9.76 -18.89 -6.82
N ILE A 126 10.39 -17.76 -6.53
CA ILE A 126 11.06 -16.94 -7.55
C ILE A 126 12.33 -17.66 -8.01
N GLY A 127 13.13 -18.17 -7.08
CA GLY A 127 14.31 -18.98 -7.38
C GLY A 127 13.98 -20.26 -8.13
N GLU A 128 12.90 -20.94 -7.77
CA GLU A 128 12.43 -22.12 -8.52
C GLU A 128 11.99 -21.78 -9.94
N MET A 129 11.23 -20.69 -10.13
CA MET A 129 10.85 -20.22 -11.47
C MET A 129 12.08 -19.89 -12.33
N LEU A 130 13.09 -19.30 -11.72
CA LEU A 130 14.35 -18.93 -12.37
C LEU A 130 15.30 -20.12 -12.57
N GLY A 131 14.99 -21.30 -12.03
CA GLY A 131 15.89 -22.47 -12.06
C GLY A 131 17.12 -22.32 -11.16
N LEU A 132 17.10 -21.38 -10.21
CA LEU A 132 18.18 -21.09 -9.26
C LEU A 132 18.08 -21.93 -7.97
N VAL A 133 16.94 -22.57 -7.72
CA VAL A 133 16.67 -23.42 -6.54
C VAL A 133 15.91 -24.67 -6.98
N LYS A 134 16.12 -25.79 -6.28
CA LYS A 134 15.40 -27.04 -6.53
C LYS A 134 13.92 -26.90 -6.11
N PRO A 135 12.96 -27.36 -6.93
CA PRO A 135 11.55 -27.29 -6.58
C PRO A 135 11.20 -28.00 -5.28
N GLY A 136 10.41 -27.35 -4.42
CA GLY A 136 9.80 -27.97 -3.24
C GLY A 136 10.65 -27.93 -1.96
N THR A 137 11.72 -27.14 -1.94
CA THR A 137 12.50 -26.88 -0.70
C THR A 137 11.87 -25.71 0.07
N GLY A 138 11.22 -25.98 1.20
CA GLY A 138 10.69 -24.96 2.13
C GLY A 138 9.20 -25.09 2.42
N THR A 139 8.72 -24.39 3.45
CA THR A 139 7.29 -24.32 3.79
C THR A 139 6.57 -23.34 2.86
N VAL A 140 5.35 -23.69 2.44
CA VAL A 140 4.50 -22.80 1.63
C VAL A 140 3.69 -21.94 2.58
N ASP A 141 4.28 -20.85 3.07
CA ASP A 141 3.58 -19.86 3.86
C ASP A 141 3.86 -18.45 3.32
N TYR A 142 2.97 -18.00 2.45
CA TYR A 142 2.99 -16.67 1.81
C TYR A 142 1.95 -15.74 2.42
N THR A 143 1.65 -15.86 3.71
CA THR A 143 1.05 -14.71 4.41
C THR A 143 2.13 -13.65 4.55
N GLY A 144 2.32 -12.84 3.51
CA GLY A 144 3.24 -11.71 3.55
C GLY A 144 2.88 -10.82 4.73
N SER A 145 3.76 -10.71 5.72
CA SER A 145 3.61 -9.73 6.77
C SER A 145 3.96 -8.37 6.17
N SER A 146 2.95 -7.67 5.65
CA SER A 146 3.11 -6.28 5.23
C SER A 146 3.22 -5.43 6.48
N ILE A 147 4.43 -5.34 7.04
CA ILE A 147 4.75 -4.39 8.09
C ILE A 147 4.89 -3.04 7.42
N ILE A 148 4.09 -2.07 7.84
CA ILE A 148 4.19 -0.68 7.39
C ILE A 148 4.64 0.16 8.57
N THR A 149 5.66 0.98 8.34
CA THR A 149 6.14 1.95 9.32
C THR A 149 5.38 3.26 9.16
N LEU A 150 4.52 3.58 10.13
CA LEU A 150 3.77 4.82 10.15
C LEU A 150 4.51 5.89 10.95
N PRO A 151 4.59 7.14 10.44
CA PRO A 151 5.08 8.24 11.24
C PRO A 151 4.21 8.38 12.50
N PHE A 152 4.84 8.55 13.67
CA PHE A 152 4.25 8.65 15.01
C PHE A 152 3.72 7.35 15.66
N ILE A 153 3.24 6.36 14.90
CA ILE A 153 2.63 5.14 15.46
C ILE A 153 3.63 3.97 15.51
N GLY A 154 4.65 3.96 14.64
CA GLY A 154 5.66 2.91 14.56
C GLY A 154 5.27 1.77 13.62
N ARG A 155 5.91 0.60 13.79
CA ARG A 155 5.74 -0.58 12.93
C ARG A 155 4.42 -1.28 13.21
N ILE A 156 3.53 -1.35 12.22
CA ILE A 156 2.25 -2.07 12.31
C ILE A 156 2.19 -3.17 11.27
N ASN A 157 1.86 -4.39 11.70
CA ASN A 157 1.61 -5.51 10.80
C ASN A 157 0.17 -5.43 10.27
N MET A 158 0.03 -5.10 8.98
CA MET A 158 -1.27 -4.95 8.31
C MET A 158 -2.11 -6.23 8.33
N ALA A 159 -1.50 -7.42 8.43
CA ALA A 159 -2.21 -8.69 8.48
C ALA A 159 -2.92 -8.94 9.83
N THR A 160 -2.52 -8.20 10.88
CA THR A 160 -3.07 -8.37 12.24
C THR A 160 -4.10 -7.31 12.61
N VAL A 161 -4.27 -6.28 11.78
CA VAL A 161 -5.23 -5.19 12.04
C VAL A 161 -6.64 -5.63 11.66
N SER A 162 -7.61 -5.39 12.54
CA SER A 162 -9.01 -5.73 12.26
C SER A 162 -9.62 -4.78 11.22
N ILE A 163 -10.35 -5.34 10.24
CA ILE A 163 -11.05 -4.57 9.20
C ILE A 163 -11.98 -3.50 9.78
N PRO A 164 -12.76 -3.76 10.85
CA PRO A 164 -13.59 -2.73 11.48
C PRO A 164 -12.78 -1.54 12.02
N LEU A 165 -11.60 -1.78 12.60
CA LEU A 165 -10.75 -0.71 13.10
C LEU A 165 -10.23 0.16 11.95
N VAL A 166 -9.79 -0.45 10.85
CA VAL A 166 -9.36 0.27 9.64
C VAL A 166 -10.51 1.12 9.09
N ALA A 167 -11.73 0.56 9.02
CA ALA A 167 -12.90 1.29 8.54
C ALA A 167 -13.24 2.50 9.42
N ILE A 168 -13.15 2.38 10.75
CA ILE A 168 -13.36 3.50 11.68
C ILE A 168 -12.32 4.59 11.45
N VAL A 169 -11.04 4.23 11.38
CA VAL A 169 -9.95 5.20 11.18
C VAL A 169 -10.08 5.92 9.84
N LEU A 170 -10.29 5.18 8.75
CA LEU A 170 -10.45 5.77 7.42
C LEU A 170 -11.72 6.63 7.32
N GLY A 171 -12.81 6.22 7.97
CA GLY A 171 -14.04 7.01 8.02
C GLY A 171 -13.87 8.33 8.78
N ILE A 172 -13.09 8.34 9.86
CA ILE A 172 -12.74 9.59 10.58
C ILE A 172 -11.90 10.49 9.67
N LEU A 173 -10.88 9.94 9.01
CA LEU A 173 -10.02 10.71 8.11
C LEU A 173 -10.80 11.34 6.95
N ASP A 174 -11.74 10.58 6.37
CA ASP A 174 -12.61 11.10 5.30
C ASP A 174 -13.65 12.10 5.83
N GLY A 175 -14.16 11.91 7.05
CA GLY A 175 -15.08 12.85 7.70
C GLY A 175 -14.45 14.23 7.98
N PHE A 176 -13.13 14.28 8.22
CA PHE A 176 -12.37 15.53 8.40
C PHE A 176 -11.92 16.17 7.07
N ASN A 177 -12.34 15.63 5.93
CA ASN A 177 -12.10 16.25 4.62
C ASN A 177 -12.82 17.61 4.55
N PRO A 178 -12.14 18.71 4.12
CA PRO A 178 -12.75 20.04 4.04
C PRO A 178 -14.05 20.08 3.24
N CYS A 179 -14.23 19.23 2.22
CA CYS A 179 -15.48 19.15 1.46
C CYS A 179 -16.62 18.48 2.27
N ALA A 180 -16.31 17.36 2.93
CA ALA A 180 -17.26 16.61 3.74
C ALA A 180 -17.68 17.41 5.00
N MET A 181 -16.74 18.11 5.61
CA MET A 181 -16.94 18.88 6.84
C MET A 181 -18.02 19.97 6.68
N TRP A 182 -18.01 20.74 5.58
CA TRP A 182 -19.02 21.78 5.35
C TRP A 182 -20.42 21.20 5.18
N THR A 183 -20.53 20.07 4.49
CA THR A 183 -21.79 19.35 4.31
C THR A 183 -22.29 18.81 5.65
N LEU A 184 -21.40 18.27 6.47
CA LEU A 184 -21.71 17.77 7.81
C LEU A 184 -22.20 18.89 8.74
N LEU A 185 -21.51 20.05 8.76
CA LEU A 185 -21.92 21.20 9.55
C LEU A 185 -23.30 21.72 9.13
N PHE A 186 -23.57 21.77 7.83
CA PHE A 186 -24.88 22.13 7.30
C PHE A 186 -25.96 21.15 7.79
N LEU A 187 -25.71 19.83 7.69
CA LEU A 187 -26.62 18.80 8.15
C LEU A 187 -26.88 18.90 9.65
N ILE A 188 -25.83 19.00 10.47
CA ILE A 188 -25.95 19.12 11.93
C ILE A 188 -26.72 20.40 12.28
N GLY A 189 -26.42 21.53 11.64
CA GLY A 189 -27.11 22.80 11.89
C GLY A 189 -28.60 22.76 11.56
N MET A 190 -28.99 21.99 10.53
CA MET A 190 -30.39 21.74 10.18
C MET A 190 -31.07 20.83 11.21
N LEU A 191 -30.42 19.72 11.58
CA LEU A 191 -30.97 18.71 12.49
C LEU A 191 -31.09 19.22 13.94
N PHE A 192 -30.16 20.04 14.41
CA PHE A 192 -30.16 20.57 15.78
C PHE A 192 -31.40 21.41 16.11
N ARG A 193 -32.02 21.99 15.08
CA ARG A 193 -33.18 22.88 15.21
C ARG A 193 -34.51 22.18 14.93
N MET A 194 -34.48 20.87 14.74
CA MET A 194 -35.65 20.04 14.45
C MET A 194 -36.18 19.40 15.74
N GLU A 195 -37.41 19.74 16.12
CA GLU A 195 -38.05 19.20 17.33
C GLU A 195 -38.52 17.75 17.16
N ASP A 196 -38.91 17.37 15.94
CA ASP A 196 -39.39 16.02 15.63
C ASP A 196 -38.23 15.04 15.41
N LYS A 197 -38.00 14.19 16.43
CA LYS A 197 -36.96 13.15 16.41
C LYS A 197 -37.13 12.16 15.25
N LYS A 198 -38.35 11.85 14.81
CA LYS A 198 -38.56 10.91 13.70
C LYS A 198 -38.09 11.53 12.38
N LYS A 199 -38.47 12.78 12.13
CA LYS A 199 -38.01 13.53 10.94
C LYS A 199 -36.48 13.70 10.96
N MET A 200 -35.90 13.92 12.14
CA MET A 200 -34.44 14.00 12.33
C MET A 200 -33.72 12.70 11.91
N TRP A 201 -34.18 11.54 12.39
CA TRP A 201 -33.60 10.24 12.02
C TRP A 201 -33.82 9.89 10.55
N ILE A 202 -34.97 10.25 9.96
CA ILE A 202 -35.25 10.01 8.54
C ILE A 202 -34.33 10.87 7.67
N LEU A 203 -34.20 12.18 7.94
CA LEU A 203 -33.31 13.05 7.16
C LEU A 203 -31.85 12.62 7.30
N GLY A 204 -31.35 12.49 8.53
CA GLY A 204 -29.96 12.08 8.77
C GLY A 204 -29.66 10.69 8.20
N GLY A 205 -30.56 9.73 8.41
CA GLY A 205 -30.43 8.37 7.89
C GLY A 205 -30.45 8.32 6.36
N SER A 206 -31.35 9.08 5.71
CA SER A 206 -31.41 9.17 4.24
C SER A 206 -30.14 9.75 3.64
N PHE A 207 -29.56 10.78 4.28
CA PHE A 207 -28.29 11.37 3.90
C PHE A 207 -27.13 10.37 4.03
N LEU A 208 -27.00 9.70 5.19
CA LEU A 208 -25.98 8.67 5.43
C LEU A 208 -26.10 7.53 4.43
N PHE A 209 -27.31 7.05 4.19
CA PHE A 209 -27.57 5.97 3.23
C PHE A 209 -27.21 6.39 1.80
N ALA A 210 -27.63 7.57 1.36
CA ALA A 210 -27.30 8.07 0.02
C ALA A 210 -25.79 8.24 -0.16
N SER A 211 -25.10 8.78 0.85
CA SER A 211 -23.64 8.91 0.84
C SER A 211 -22.95 7.54 0.75
N ALA A 212 -23.32 6.59 1.61
CA ALA A 212 -22.78 5.24 1.59
C ALA A 212 -23.04 4.52 0.27
N ALA A 213 -24.26 4.65 -0.29
CA ALA A 213 -24.62 4.07 -1.58
C ALA A 213 -23.78 4.65 -2.72
N MET A 214 -23.59 5.97 -2.75
CA MET A 214 -22.73 6.62 -3.75
C MET A 214 -21.28 6.17 -3.62
N TYR A 215 -20.72 6.13 -2.41
CA TYR A 215 -19.35 5.64 -2.18
C TYR A 215 -19.18 4.18 -2.62
N PHE A 216 -20.16 3.33 -2.30
CA PHE A 216 -20.16 1.94 -2.72
C PHE A 216 -20.20 1.80 -4.24
N LEU A 217 -21.09 2.53 -4.92
CA LEU A 217 -21.18 2.55 -6.39
C LEU A 217 -19.90 3.06 -7.04
N PHE A 218 -19.27 4.09 -6.45
CA PHE A 218 -17.96 4.55 -6.89
C PHE A 218 -16.95 3.43 -6.76
N MET A 219 -16.77 2.84 -5.57
CA MET A 219 -15.81 1.76 -5.32
C MET A 219 -16.02 0.56 -6.27
N LEU A 220 -17.27 0.18 -6.58
CA LEU A 220 -17.59 -0.87 -7.56
C LEU A 220 -17.14 -0.50 -8.99
N SER A 221 -17.30 0.77 -9.37
CA SER A 221 -16.94 1.27 -10.69
C SER A 221 -15.44 1.62 -10.80
N TRP A 222 -14.75 1.80 -9.68
CA TRP A 222 -13.48 2.52 -9.56
C TRP A 222 -12.24 1.73 -10.00
N LEU A 223 -12.24 0.41 -9.80
CA LEU A 223 -10.98 -0.35 -9.68
C LEU A 223 -10.11 -0.32 -10.95
N ASN A 224 -10.72 -0.18 -12.13
CA ASN A 224 -10.00 -0.02 -13.41
C ASN A 224 -10.01 1.43 -13.95
N ILE A 225 -11.05 2.18 -13.64
CA ILE A 225 -11.28 3.51 -14.22
C ILE A 225 -10.28 4.54 -13.65
N THR A 226 -9.92 4.42 -12.38
CA THR A 226 -9.04 5.38 -11.71
C THR A 226 -7.58 5.24 -12.11
N VAL A 227 -7.12 4.01 -12.36
CA VAL A 227 -5.78 3.77 -12.92
C VAL A 227 -5.70 4.37 -14.32
N PHE A 228 -6.74 4.17 -15.13
CA PHE A 228 -6.81 4.72 -16.48
C PHE A 228 -6.79 6.26 -16.50
N PHE A 229 -7.62 6.93 -15.71
CA PHE A 229 -7.64 8.40 -15.62
C PHE A 229 -6.37 8.98 -14.97
N GLY A 230 -5.78 8.25 -14.02
CA GLY A 230 -4.52 8.63 -13.38
C GLY A 230 -3.32 8.55 -14.31
N SER A 231 -3.28 7.60 -15.24
CA SER A 231 -2.20 7.46 -16.24
C SER A 231 -2.28 8.50 -17.37
N ILE A 232 -3.46 9.01 -17.69
CA ILE A 232 -3.63 10.00 -18.77
C ILE A 232 -3.31 11.39 -18.23
N SER A 233 -2.06 11.82 -18.46
CA SER A 233 -1.53 13.13 -18.01
C SER A 233 -2.42 14.32 -18.38
N TYR A 234 -3.07 14.28 -19.56
CA TYR A 234 -3.97 15.35 -20.02
C TYR A 234 -5.22 15.52 -19.15
N ILE A 235 -5.82 14.43 -18.66
CA ILE A 235 -7.02 14.48 -17.83
C ILE A 235 -6.68 15.04 -16.45
N ARG A 236 -5.55 14.61 -15.89
CA ARG A 236 -5.00 15.16 -14.64
C ARG A 236 -4.75 16.66 -14.75
N LEU A 237 -4.12 17.11 -15.83
CA LEU A 237 -3.85 18.53 -16.09
C LEU A 237 -5.16 19.32 -16.22
N GLY A 238 -6.17 18.76 -16.87
CA GLY A 238 -7.50 19.37 -16.98
C GLY A 238 -8.18 19.57 -15.63
N ILE A 239 -8.21 18.54 -14.77
CA ILE A 239 -8.79 18.63 -13.42
C ILE A 239 -8.03 19.65 -12.57
N ALA A 240 -6.71 19.64 -12.63
CA ALA A 240 -5.87 20.61 -11.92
C ALA A 240 -6.16 22.05 -12.38
N ALA A 241 -6.32 22.28 -13.69
CA ALA A 241 -6.67 23.60 -14.22
C ALA A 241 -8.04 24.07 -13.71
N ILE A 242 -9.07 23.20 -13.74
CA ILE A 242 -10.41 23.52 -13.22
C ILE A 242 -10.34 23.85 -11.73
N ALA A 243 -9.59 23.08 -10.94
CA ALA A 243 -9.41 23.32 -9.52
C ALA A 243 -8.70 24.66 -9.24
N ILE A 244 -7.65 24.99 -10.00
CA ILE A 244 -6.94 26.27 -9.89
C ILE A 244 -7.86 27.43 -10.26
N ILE A 245 -8.61 27.32 -11.37
CA ILE A 245 -9.55 28.37 -11.80
C ILE A 245 -10.65 28.57 -10.75
N GLY A 246 -11.25 27.48 -10.25
CA GLY A 246 -12.25 27.53 -9.20
C GLY A 246 -11.71 28.08 -7.89
N GLY A 247 -10.48 27.75 -7.53
CA GLY A 247 -9.76 28.28 -6.38
C GLY A 247 -9.48 29.78 -6.51
N ILE A 248 -8.96 30.24 -7.65
CA ILE A 248 -8.74 31.66 -7.93
C ILE A 248 -10.05 32.43 -7.90
N PHE A 249 -11.12 31.87 -8.46
CA PHE A 249 -12.44 32.49 -8.45
C PHE A 249 -12.98 32.65 -7.02
N ASN A 250 -12.93 31.58 -6.22
CA ASN A 250 -13.33 31.65 -4.80
C ASN A 250 -12.46 32.63 -4.01
N PHE A 251 -11.14 32.62 -4.22
CA PHE A 251 -10.21 33.49 -3.52
C PHE A 251 -10.40 34.97 -3.88
N ARG A 252 -10.61 35.29 -5.16
CA ARG A 252 -10.97 36.64 -5.60
C ARG A 252 -12.32 37.09 -5.05
N SER A 253 -13.31 36.19 -5.05
CA SER A 253 -14.61 36.45 -4.44
C SER A 253 -14.50 36.74 -2.95
N PHE A 254 -13.58 36.05 -2.24
CA PHE A 254 -13.32 36.30 -0.83
C PHE A 254 -12.64 37.65 -0.58
N LEU A 255 -11.65 38.03 -1.39
CA LEU A 255 -10.96 39.32 -1.24
C LEU A 255 -11.84 40.52 -1.60
N ASN A 256 -12.77 40.35 -2.53
CA ASN A 256 -13.70 41.39 -2.96
C ASN A 256 -15.00 41.39 -2.14
N ALA A 257 -15.16 40.47 -1.18
CA ALA A 257 -16.35 40.43 -0.34
C ALA A 257 -16.39 41.67 0.58
N PRO A 258 -17.50 42.42 0.62
CA PRO A 258 -17.67 43.50 1.59
C PRO A 258 -17.58 42.94 3.02
N LYS A 259 -17.10 43.76 3.96
CA LYS A 259 -16.81 43.37 5.36
C LYS A 259 -18.02 42.90 6.18
N ASP A 260 -19.22 42.97 5.60
CA ASP A 260 -20.46 42.47 6.19
C ASP A 260 -20.91 41.20 5.42
N GLY A 261 -20.87 40.08 6.12
CA GLY A 261 -21.01 38.69 5.66
C GLY A 261 -21.88 38.37 4.42
N CYS A 262 -21.33 37.45 3.61
CA CYS A 262 -21.99 36.54 2.65
C CYS A 262 -22.89 37.15 1.58
N GLU A 263 -22.30 37.51 0.44
CA GLU A 263 -22.98 37.69 -0.85
C GLU A 263 -23.19 36.34 -1.56
N LEU A 264 -23.85 35.39 -0.89
CA LEU A 264 -24.26 34.13 -1.50
C LEU A 264 -25.76 34.00 -1.34
N VAL A 265 -26.44 34.26 -2.47
CA VAL A 265 -27.88 34.22 -2.71
C VAL A 265 -28.60 35.54 -2.46
N ASP A 266 -29.05 36.15 -3.56
CA ASP A 266 -30.12 37.13 -3.66
C ASP A 266 -31.13 36.96 -2.51
N ASP A 267 -31.25 37.97 -1.66
CA ASP A 267 -31.87 37.88 -0.33
C ASP A 267 -33.30 37.29 -0.38
N ASP A 268 -33.98 37.53 -1.50
CA ASP A 268 -35.31 36.99 -1.80
C ASP A 268 -35.32 35.49 -2.13
N LYS A 269 -34.33 34.98 -2.86
CA LYS A 269 -34.19 33.53 -3.13
C LYS A 269 -33.83 32.76 -1.87
N ARG A 270 -32.99 33.34 -1.00
CA ARG A 270 -32.64 32.73 0.30
C ARG A 270 -33.86 32.71 1.23
N LYS A 271 -34.64 33.79 1.29
CA LYS A 271 -35.92 33.83 2.04
C LYS A 271 -36.94 32.84 1.49
N LYS A 272 -37.00 32.66 0.16
CA LYS A 272 -37.91 31.71 -0.50
C LYS A 272 -37.54 30.25 -0.21
N LEU A 273 -36.25 29.89 -0.34
CA LEU A 273 -35.73 28.57 0.02
C LEU A 273 -35.90 28.30 1.52
N LYS A 274 -35.54 29.26 2.38
CA LYS A 274 -35.71 29.12 3.83
C LYS A 274 -37.18 28.97 4.21
N LYS A 275 -38.10 29.71 3.58
CA LYS A 275 -39.56 29.52 3.76
C LYS A 275 -39.99 28.14 3.31
N GLN A 276 -39.58 27.67 2.14
CA GLN A 276 -39.94 26.34 1.64
C GLN A 276 -39.44 25.22 2.57
N VAL A 277 -38.19 25.30 3.02
CA VAL A 277 -37.61 24.34 3.97
C VAL A 277 -38.33 24.38 5.33
N LEU A 278 -38.64 25.58 5.86
CA LEU A 278 -39.40 25.73 7.10
C LEU A 278 -40.86 25.27 6.98
N THR A 279 -41.50 25.47 5.82
CA THR A 279 -42.86 24.98 5.55
C THR A 279 -42.90 23.46 5.55
N VAL A 280 -41.91 22.79 4.96
CA VAL A 280 -41.79 21.33 5.00
C VAL A 280 -41.44 20.84 6.41
N ALA A 281 -40.60 21.56 7.15
CA ALA A 281 -40.21 21.18 8.51
C ALA A 281 -41.33 21.35 9.55
N ASN A 282 -42.21 22.35 9.38
CA ASN A 282 -43.30 22.67 10.31
C ASN A 282 -44.68 22.14 9.88
N GLN A 283 -44.78 21.41 8.77
CA GLN A 283 -45.99 20.64 8.48
C GLN A 283 -46.10 19.49 9.49
N PRO A 284 -47.27 19.27 10.12
CA PRO A 284 -47.47 18.22 11.12
C PRO A 284 -47.07 16.85 10.55
#